data_AF-A0AAV5L983-F1
#
_entry.id   AF-A0AAV5L983-F1
#
_cell.length_a   1.000
_cell.length_b   1.000
_cell.length_c   1.000
_cell.angle_alpha   90.00
_cell.angle_beta   90.00
_cell.angle_gamma   90.00
#
_symmetry.space_group_name_H-M   'P 1'
#
loop_
_entity.id
_entity.type
_entity.pdbx_description
1 polymer ?
#
loop_
_entity_poly.entity_id
_entity_poly.type
_entity_poly.pdbx_seq_one_letter_code
_entity_poly.pdbx_strand_id
1 'polypeptide(L)'
;MTELLRHPNVMKQLQKEVREIAGEKSVIKEKDLEKMHYLKAVIKETLRLHPPAPLLVPRESAQDVEVMGYNIAAGTRVFVNVWTIGRDPMSWEQPEEFIPERFLNSSIDFKGHDFQLIPFGSGRRGCPGILFATTINELFLANLVHKFDWTLPGGAKENDIDISESIGLTIHRKFPLIAIANKCSS
;
A
#
# COMPACT_ATOMS: atom_id res chain seq x y z
N MET A 1 -8.92 0.36 1.51
CA MET A 1 -10.30 0.72 1.91
C MET A 1 -10.34 1.71 3.06
N THR A 2 -9.70 1.43 4.21
CA THR A 2 -9.64 2.39 5.35
C THR A 2 -9.19 3.78 4.91
N GLU A 3 -8.01 3.88 4.27
CA GLU A 3 -7.51 5.18 3.81
C GLU A 3 -8.43 5.88 2.80
N LEU A 4 -9.10 5.13 1.93
CA LEU A 4 -10.07 5.71 0.99
C LEU A 4 -11.31 6.26 1.69
N LEU A 5 -11.79 5.62 2.76
CA LEU A 5 -12.91 6.11 3.56
C LEU A 5 -12.53 7.30 4.47
N ARG A 6 -11.23 7.43 4.81
CA ARG A 6 -10.68 8.61 5.49
C ARG A 6 -10.40 9.78 4.54
N HIS A 7 -10.24 9.49 3.25
CA HIS A 7 -9.92 10.47 2.22
C HIS A 7 -10.95 10.42 1.07
N PRO A 8 -12.16 10.98 1.25
CA PRO A 8 -13.23 10.85 0.26
C PRO A 8 -12.87 11.45 -1.11
N ASN A 9 -11.99 12.46 -1.14
CA ASN A 9 -11.52 13.03 -2.40
C ASN A 9 -10.69 12.01 -3.20
N VAL A 10 -9.81 11.27 -2.52
CA VAL A 10 -9.05 10.17 -3.13
C VAL A 10 -10.00 9.05 -3.58
N MET A 11 -10.99 8.68 -2.76
CA MET A 11 -12.00 7.69 -3.14
C MET A 11 -12.74 8.12 -4.42
N LYS A 12 -13.21 9.36 -4.48
CA LYS A 12 -13.94 9.89 -5.64
C LYS A 12 -13.06 9.90 -6.90
N GLN A 13 -11.81 10.32 -6.79
CA GLN A 13 -10.89 10.32 -7.92
C GLN A 13 -10.58 8.91 -8.42
N LEU A 14 -10.38 7.96 -7.51
CA LEU A 14 -10.20 6.56 -7.85
C LEU A 14 -11.44 5.95 -8.51
N GLN A 15 -12.63 6.18 -7.94
CA GLN A 15 -13.89 5.73 -8.53
C GLN A 15 -14.09 6.31 -9.92
N LYS A 16 -13.77 7.60 -10.11
CA LYS A 16 -13.84 8.26 -11.42
C LYS A 16 -12.94 7.56 -12.45
N GLU A 17 -11.64 7.42 -12.16
CA GLU A 17 -10.70 6.73 -13.07
C GLU A 17 -11.20 5.33 -13.42
N VAL A 18 -11.54 4.53 -12.40
CA VAL A 18 -11.92 3.13 -12.59
C VAL A 18 -13.20 3.02 -13.43
N ARG A 19 -14.23 3.84 -13.14
CA ARG A 19 -15.51 3.80 -13.86
C ARG A 19 -15.39 4.32 -15.30
N GLU A 20 -14.57 5.35 -15.54
CA GLU A 20 -14.29 5.84 -16.89
C GLU A 20 -13.59 4.78 -17.75
N ILE A 21 -12.58 4.07 -17.19
CA ILE A 21 -11.87 2.99 -17.90
C ILE A 21 -12.74 1.74 -18.07
N ALA A 22 -13.62 1.47 -17.10
CA ALA A 22 -14.59 0.38 -17.21
C ALA A 22 -15.56 0.59 -18.36
N GLY A 23 -16.10 1.82 -18.50
CA GLY A 23 -17.24 2.11 -19.37
C GLY A 23 -18.42 1.20 -19.01
N GLU A 24 -18.96 0.51 -20.02
CA GLU A 24 -20.10 -0.40 -19.86
C GLU A 24 -19.73 -1.79 -19.30
N LYS A 25 -18.44 -2.05 -19.03
CA LYS A 25 -17.99 -3.38 -18.59
C LYS A 25 -18.56 -3.71 -17.22
N SER A 26 -19.09 -4.92 -17.11
CA SER A 26 -19.59 -5.44 -15.83
C SER A 26 -18.47 -5.81 -14.85
N VAL A 27 -17.23 -6.08 -15.29
CA VAL A 27 -16.12 -6.50 -14.41
C VAL A 27 -14.82 -5.95 -14.98
N ILE A 28 -13.95 -5.43 -14.10
CA ILE A 28 -12.58 -5.03 -14.44
C ILE A 28 -11.70 -6.28 -14.54
N LYS A 29 -10.99 -6.43 -15.66
CA LYS A 29 -10.03 -7.52 -15.90
C LYS A 29 -8.60 -7.00 -15.83
N GLU A 30 -7.64 -7.92 -15.75
CA GLU A 30 -6.22 -7.59 -15.59
C GLU A 30 -5.70 -6.66 -16.69
N LYS A 31 -6.10 -6.89 -17.95
CA LYS A 31 -5.74 -6.04 -19.09
C LYS A 31 -6.20 -4.58 -18.97
N ASP A 32 -7.21 -4.31 -18.15
CA ASP A 32 -7.73 -2.94 -17.95
C ASP A 32 -6.87 -2.17 -16.94
N LEU A 33 -6.14 -2.87 -16.06
CA LEU A 33 -5.31 -2.28 -15.00
C LEU A 33 -4.13 -1.48 -15.55
N GLU A 34 -3.67 -1.78 -16.77
CA GLU A 34 -2.55 -1.07 -17.40
C GLU A 34 -2.76 0.45 -17.36
N LYS A 35 -4.00 0.89 -17.61
CA LYS A 35 -4.42 2.30 -17.72
C LYS A 35 -4.82 2.93 -16.39
N MET A 36 -4.93 2.17 -15.30
CA MET A 36 -5.40 2.65 -14.00
C MET A 36 -4.22 3.17 -13.16
N HIS A 37 -3.70 4.34 -13.53
CA HIS A 37 -2.50 4.92 -12.93
C HIS A 37 -2.75 5.42 -11.50
N TYR A 38 -3.92 6.00 -11.22
CA TYR A 38 -4.28 6.46 -9.89
C TYR A 38 -4.57 5.30 -8.93
N LEU A 39 -5.18 4.22 -9.40
CA LEU A 39 -5.29 2.96 -8.64
C LEU A 39 -3.91 2.46 -8.17
N LYS A 40 -2.94 2.41 -9.09
CA LYS A 40 -1.55 2.01 -8.79
C LYS A 40 -0.92 2.95 -7.77
N ALA A 41 -1.15 4.25 -7.91
CA ALA A 41 -0.67 5.26 -6.97
C ALA A 41 -1.27 5.09 -5.56
N VAL A 42 -2.57 4.82 -5.46
CA VAL A 42 -3.27 4.52 -4.20
C VAL A 42 -2.68 3.28 -3.52
N ILE A 43 -2.39 2.22 -4.30
CA ILE A 43 -1.80 0.99 -3.76
C ILE A 43 -0.36 1.22 -3.29
N LYS A 44 0.45 1.96 -4.07
CA LYS A 44 1.82 2.33 -3.67
C LYS A 44 1.82 3.11 -2.37
N GLU A 45 0.95 4.11 -2.24
CA GLU A 45 0.85 4.94 -1.03
C GLU A 45 0.34 4.14 0.17
N THR A 46 -0.60 3.22 -0.06
CA THR A 46 -1.05 2.28 0.96
C THR A 46 0.10 1.40 1.45
N LEU A 47 0.94 0.88 0.56
CA LEU A 47 2.08 0.04 0.93
C LEU A 47 3.21 0.84 1.61
N ARG A 48 3.37 2.12 1.28
CA ARG A 48 4.33 3.03 1.94
C ARG A 48 3.94 3.25 3.40
N LEU A 49 2.68 3.61 3.65
CA LEU A 49 2.18 3.93 4.98
C LEU A 49 1.84 2.69 5.80
N HIS A 50 1.32 1.63 5.18
CA HIS A 50 0.85 0.42 5.87
C HIS A 50 1.52 -0.83 5.28
N PRO A 51 2.85 -0.96 5.35
CA PRO A 51 3.54 -2.14 4.85
C PRO A 51 3.13 -3.38 5.66
N PRO A 52 2.56 -4.44 5.06
CA PRO A 52 2.05 -5.58 5.81
C PRO A 52 3.09 -6.29 6.69
N ALA A 53 4.38 -6.18 6.37
CA ALA A 53 5.50 -6.67 7.17
C ALA A 53 6.47 -5.50 7.49
N PRO A 54 6.24 -4.73 8.57
CA PRO A 54 6.94 -3.46 8.81
C PRO A 54 8.43 -3.60 9.09
N LEU A 55 8.89 -4.76 9.55
CA LEU A 55 10.31 -5.08 9.79
C LEU A 55 10.90 -6.08 8.78
N LEU A 56 10.13 -6.42 7.74
CA LEU A 56 10.38 -7.53 6.81
C LEU A 56 10.65 -8.86 7.55
N VAL A 57 11.07 -9.88 6.79
CA VAL A 57 11.56 -11.15 7.37
C VAL A 57 12.98 -10.93 7.90
N PRO A 58 13.28 -11.32 9.17
CA PRO A 58 14.62 -11.17 9.74
C PRO A 58 15.69 -11.79 8.86
N ARG A 59 16.83 -11.12 8.77
CA ARG A 59 18.04 -11.60 8.08
C ARG A 59 19.09 -11.99 9.10
N GLU A 60 20.10 -12.72 8.64
CA GLU A 60 21.26 -13.09 9.42
C GLU A 60 22.51 -12.81 8.58
N SER A 61 23.53 -12.20 9.19
CA SER A 61 24.81 -11.98 8.52
C SER A 61 25.51 -13.31 8.28
N ALA A 62 25.83 -13.63 7.02
CA ALA A 62 26.46 -14.91 6.67
C ALA A 62 27.95 -14.96 7.03
N GLN A 63 28.59 -13.80 7.19
CA GLN A 63 30.00 -13.63 7.50
C GLN A 63 30.21 -12.31 8.26
N ASP A 64 31.40 -12.12 8.80
CA ASP A 64 31.79 -10.82 9.35
C ASP A 64 31.79 -9.77 8.23
N VAL A 65 31.18 -8.62 8.50
CA VAL A 65 31.02 -7.54 7.50
C VAL A 65 31.09 -6.18 8.17
N GLU A 66 31.61 -5.19 7.45
CA GLU A 66 31.58 -3.79 7.87
C GLU A 66 30.42 -3.06 7.19
N VAL A 67 29.59 -2.35 7.97
CA VAL A 67 28.50 -1.51 7.46
C VAL A 67 28.60 -0.14 8.09
N MET A 68 28.78 0.90 7.27
CA MET A 68 28.91 2.30 7.73
C MET A 68 29.97 2.49 8.84
N GLY A 69 31.10 1.78 8.75
CA GLY A 69 32.17 1.82 9.75
C GLY A 69 31.98 0.88 10.96
N TYR A 70 30.86 0.14 11.04
CA TYR A 70 30.58 -0.79 12.14
C TYR A 70 30.85 -2.23 11.74
N ASN A 71 31.62 -2.95 12.57
CA ASN A 71 31.83 -4.38 12.41
C ASN A 71 30.62 -5.18 12.90
N ILE A 72 30.01 -5.95 12.01
CA ILE A 72 28.89 -6.86 12.27
C ILE A 72 29.40 -8.29 12.14
N ALA A 73 29.35 -9.04 13.24
CA ALA A 73 29.78 -10.43 13.26
C ALA A 73 28.83 -11.34 12.46
N ALA A 74 29.35 -12.43 11.91
CA ALA A 74 28.58 -13.54 11.36
C ALA A 74 27.55 -14.05 12.39
N GLY A 75 26.37 -14.46 11.94
CA GLY A 75 25.27 -14.88 12.81
C GLY A 75 24.46 -13.73 13.42
N THR A 76 24.84 -12.47 13.20
CA THR A 76 24.06 -11.32 13.70
C THR A 76 22.72 -11.23 12.99
N ARG A 77 21.62 -11.18 13.76
CA ARG A 77 20.28 -10.95 13.23
C ARG A 77 20.08 -9.48 12.85
N VAL A 78 19.55 -9.25 11.65
CA VAL A 78 19.31 -7.91 11.10
C VAL A 78 17.84 -7.75 10.75
N PHE A 79 17.26 -6.63 11.15
CA PHE A 79 15.90 -6.21 10.81
C PHE A 79 15.96 -4.99 9.88
N VAL A 80 15.07 -4.94 8.89
CA VAL A 80 14.96 -3.78 7.99
C VAL A 80 13.62 -3.12 8.27
N ASN A 81 13.67 -1.94 8.89
CA ASN A 81 12.46 -1.21 9.30
C ASN A 81 11.86 -0.42 8.13
N VAL A 82 11.11 -1.12 7.27
CA VAL A 82 10.46 -0.50 6.11
C VAL A 82 9.33 0.45 6.49
N TRP A 83 8.74 0.28 7.67
CA TRP A 83 7.75 1.22 8.21
C TRP A 83 8.37 2.60 8.46
N THR A 84 9.57 2.65 9.03
CA THR A 84 10.31 3.91 9.24
C THR A 84 10.83 4.47 7.92
N ILE A 85 11.36 3.62 7.02
CA ILE A 85 11.81 4.07 5.69
C ILE A 85 10.67 4.73 4.90
N GLY A 86 9.48 4.13 4.94
CA GLY A 86 8.28 4.69 4.31
C GLY A 86 7.85 6.04 4.87
N ARG A 87 8.31 6.42 6.07
CA ARG A 87 7.99 7.66 6.78
C ARG A 87 9.18 8.60 6.99
N ASP A 88 10.31 8.31 6.36
CA ASP A 88 11.51 9.12 6.53
C ASP A 88 11.31 10.51 5.89
N PRO A 89 11.35 11.62 6.66
CA PRO A 89 11.19 12.97 6.11
C PRO A 89 12.34 13.38 5.17
N MET A 90 13.47 12.67 5.17
CA MET A 90 14.53 12.88 4.18
C MET A 90 14.18 12.30 2.81
N SER A 91 13.30 11.30 2.77
CA SER A 91 12.87 10.60 1.55
C SER A 91 11.50 11.05 1.06
N TRP A 92 10.63 11.51 1.96
CA TRP A 92 9.23 11.80 1.67
C TRP A 92 8.80 13.16 2.23
N GLU A 93 8.25 14.01 1.35
CA GLU A 93 7.53 15.22 1.77
C GLU A 93 6.20 14.83 2.44
N GLN A 94 5.90 15.44 3.59
CA GLN A 94 4.71 15.14 4.41
C GLN A 94 4.56 13.62 4.63
N PRO A 95 5.52 12.98 5.33
CA PRO A 95 5.66 11.53 5.35
C PRO A 95 4.50 10.80 6.02
N GLU A 96 3.76 11.45 6.93
CA GLU A 96 2.61 10.82 7.59
C GLU A 96 1.30 10.96 6.81
N GLU A 97 1.27 11.82 5.78
CA GLU A 97 0.06 12.09 5.01
C GLU A 97 -0.14 11.07 3.87
N PHE A 98 -1.38 10.64 3.67
CA PHE A 98 -1.78 9.73 2.60
C PHE A 98 -2.03 10.52 1.30
N ILE A 99 -1.01 10.62 0.44
CA ILE A 99 -1.03 11.44 -0.78
C ILE A 99 -0.65 10.56 -1.99
N PRO A 100 -1.60 9.86 -2.62
CA PRO A 100 -1.33 9.03 -3.81
C PRO A 100 -0.67 9.80 -4.95
N GLU A 101 -0.98 11.09 -5.10
CA GLU A 101 -0.51 11.94 -6.20
C GLU A 101 1.01 11.97 -6.34
N ARG A 102 1.75 11.72 -5.23
CA ARG A 102 3.22 11.61 -5.24
C ARG A 102 3.76 10.52 -6.18
N PHE A 103 2.93 9.56 -6.56
CA PHE A 103 3.30 8.47 -7.46
C PHE A 103 2.87 8.64 -8.92
N LEU A 104 2.08 9.65 -9.27
CA LEU A 104 1.54 9.79 -10.64
C LEU A 104 2.61 10.16 -11.67
N ASN A 105 3.55 11.03 -11.29
CA ASN A 105 4.65 11.48 -12.15
C ASN A 105 6.01 11.02 -11.62
N SER A 106 6.02 9.88 -10.92
CA SER A 106 7.21 9.35 -10.26
C SER A 106 7.61 8.02 -10.87
N SER A 107 8.92 7.84 -11.07
CA SER A 107 9.50 6.56 -11.48
C SER A 107 9.63 5.56 -10.32
N ILE A 108 9.37 5.99 -9.08
CA ILE A 108 9.51 5.14 -7.89
C ILE A 108 8.61 3.92 -8.02
N ASP A 109 9.20 2.74 -7.88
CA ASP A 109 8.50 1.47 -7.78
C ASP A 109 8.91 0.67 -6.54
N PHE A 110 8.18 -0.40 -6.25
CA PHE A 110 8.45 -1.28 -5.12
C PHE A 110 9.09 -2.61 -5.54
N LYS A 111 9.72 -2.67 -6.73
CA LYS A 111 10.38 -3.87 -7.26
C LYS A 111 11.76 -4.10 -6.66
N GLY A 112 12.15 -3.30 -5.69
CA GLY A 112 13.39 -3.48 -4.92
C GLY A 112 14.58 -2.64 -5.38
N HIS A 113 14.39 -1.71 -6.32
CA HIS A 113 15.46 -0.81 -6.78
C HIS A 113 15.39 0.56 -6.11
N ASP A 114 14.20 1.04 -5.75
CA ASP A 114 14.00 2.29 -5.01
C ASP A 114 13.92 2.01 -3.51
N PHE A 115 15.03 2.15 -2.79
CA PHE A 115 15.12 1.78 -1.38
C PHE A 115 14.20 2.55 -0.44
N GLN A 116 13.69 3.71 -0.86
CA GLN A 116 12.67 4.45 -0.11
C GLN A 116 11.28 3.78 -0.13
N LEU A 117 11.04 2.82 -1.03
CA LEU A 117 9.79 2.06 -1.13
C LEU A 117 10.06 0.56 -1.38
N ILE A 118 10.29 -0.20 -0.30
CA ILE A 118 10.58 -1.65 -0.39
C ILE A 118 9.65 -2.52 0.48
N PRO A 119 8.31 -2.38 0.36
CA PRO A 119 7.34 -3.18 1.13
C PRO A 119 7.44 -4.69 0.87
N PHE A 120 8.06 -5.09 -0.24
CA PHE A 120 8.32 -6.48 -0.62
C PHE A 120 9.78 -6.91 -0.40
N GLY A 121 10.58 -6.07 0.25
CA GLY A 121 12.03 -6.23 0.37
C GLY A 121 12.77 -6.00 -0.95
N SER A 122 14.07 -6.31 -0.94
CA SER A 122 14.98 -6.14 -2.08
C SER A 122 16.04 -7.25 -2.10
N GLY A 123 16.80 -7.33 -3.19
CA GLY A 123 17.92 -8.24 -3.38
C GLY A 123 17.53 -9.71 -3.46
N ARG A 124 18.46 -10.60 -3.09
CA ARG A 124 18.33 -12.07 -3.22
C ARG A 124 17.12 -12.67 -2.49
N ARG A 125 16.49 -11.93 -1.59
CA ARG A 125 15.38 -12.36 -0.76
C ARG A 125 14.16 -11.43 -0.84
N GLY A 126 14.06 -10.66 -1.93
CA GLY A 126 12.83 -9.97 -2.29
C GLY A 126 11.68 -10.95 -2.46
N CYS A 127 10.45 -10.48 -2.22
CA CYS A 127 9.26 -11.32 -2.26
C CYS A 127 9.04 -11.90 -3.68
N PRO A 128 9.04 -13.23 -3.85
CA PRO A 128 8.76 -13.83 -5.15
C PRO A 128 7.29 -13.63 -5.58
N GLY A 129 6.39 -13.32 -4.65
CA GLY A 129 4.96 -13.12 -4.89
C GLY A 129 4.55 -11.69 -5.25
N ILE A 130 5.51 -10.77 -5.45
CA ILE A 130 5.23 -9.34 -5.72
C ILE A 130 4.23 -9.12 -6.86
N LEU A 131 4.41 -9.80 -8.00
CA LEU A 131 3.52 -9.65 -9.16
C LEU A 131 2.11 -10.15 -8.85
N PHE A 132 2.00 -11.34 -8.27
CA PHE A 132 0.72 -11.93 -7.90
C PHE A 132 -0.04 -11.04 -6.90
N ALA A 133 0.61 -10.62 -5.82
CA ALA A 133 -0.01 -9.79 -4.79
C ALA A 133 -0.47 -8.44 -5.35
N THR A 134 0.34 -7.81 -6.20
CA THR A 134 0.02 -6.52 -6.82
C THR A 134 -1.20 -6.64 -7.73
N THR A 135 -1.20 -7.61 -8.66
CA THR A 135 -2.33 -7.81 -9.59
C THR A 135 -3.63 -8.13 -8.85
N ILE A 136 -3.59 -8.98 -7.82
CA ILE A 136 -4.79 -9.31 -7.05
C ILE A 136 -5.31 -8.11 -6.27
N ASN A 137 -4.43 -7.31 -5.64
CA ASN A 137 -4.84 -6.10 -4.93
C ASN A 137 -5.46 -5.06 -5.87
N GLU A 138 -4.85 -4.86 -7.04
CA GLU A 138 -5.37 -3.97 -8.09
C GLU A 138 -6.75 -4.42 -8.58
N LEU A 139 -6.90 -5.69 -8.98
CA LEU A 139 -8.18 -6.24 -9.43
C LEU A 139 -9.27 -6.14 -8.38
N PHE A 140 -8.93 -6.51 -7.14
CA PHE A 140 -9.89 -6.51 -6.04
C PHE A 140 -10.37 -5.10 -5.75
N LEU A 141 -9.44 -4.16 -5.55
CA LEU A 141 -9.80 -2.78 -5.24
C LEU A 141 -10.56 -2.12 -6.39
N ALA A 142 -10.11 -2.29 -7.63
CA ALA A 142 -10.78 -1.75 -8.81
C ALA A 142 -12.24 -2.23 -8.90
N ASN A 143 -12.48 -3.54 -8.73
CA ASN A 143 -13.84 -4.06 -8.80
C ASN A 143 -14.73 -3.59 -7.63
N LEU A 144 -14.18 -3.42 -6.42
CA LEU A 144 -14.95 -2.88 -5.29
C LEU A 144 -15.39 -1.44 -5.53
N VAL A 145 -14.50 -0.57 -6.01
CA VAL A 145 -14.81 0.86 -6.23
C VAL A 145 -15.61 1.08 -7.52
N HIS A 146 -15.47 0.18 -8.50
CA HIS A 146 -16.33 0.13 -9.70
C HIS A 146 -17.79 -0.13 -9.33
N LYS A 147 -18.02 -1.15 -8.49
CA LYS A 147 -19.37 -1.69 -8.23
C LYS A 147 -20.17 -0.99 -7.14
N PHE A 148 -19.48 -0.32 -6.22
CA PHE A 148 -20.13 0.21 -5.04
C PHE A 148 -19.67 1.63 -4.71
N ASP A 149 -20.59 2.38 -4.14
CA ASP A 149 -20.30 3.58 -3.37
C ASP A 149 -20.18 3.19 -1.90
N TRP A 150 -19.08 3.60 -1.27
CA TRP A 150 -18.72 3.17 0.08
C TRP A 150 -18.97 4.26 1.09
N THR A 151 -19.67 3.92 2.17
CA THR A 151 -19.94 4.85 3.27
C THR A 151 -19.68 4.20 4.62
N LEU A 152 -19.51 5.02 5.66
CA LEU A 152 -19.43 4.56 7.04
C LEU A 152 -20.84 4.36 7.62
N PRO A 153 -21.03 3.38 8.52
CA PRO A 153 -22.31 3.15 9.18
C PRO A 153 -22.66 4.30 10.13
N GLY A 154 -23.97 4.56 10.31
CA GLY A 154 -24.47 5.45 11.35
C GLY A 154 -24.06 6.92 11.21
N GLY A 155 -23.61 7.36 10.03
CA GLY A 155 -23.15 8.74 9.82
C GLY A 155 -21.80 9.08 10.45
N ALA A 156 -21.01 8.06 10.83
CA ALA A 156 -19.64 8.26 11.28
C ALA A 156 -18.80 9.00 10.23
N LYS A 157 -17.83 9.77 10.69
CA LYS A 157 -16.95 10.61 9.87
C LYS A 157 -15.58 9.97 9.68
N GLU A 158 -14.83 10.53 8.75
CA GLU A 158 -13.45 10.12 8.41
C GLU A 158 -12.53 10.01 9.63
N ASN A 159 -12.63 10.97 10.56
CA ASN A 159 -11.81 11.03 11.77
C ASN A 159 -12.24 10.02 12.86
N ASP A 160 -13.40 9.38 12.71
CA ASP A 160 -13.90 8.39 13.68
C ASP A 160 -13.35 6.98 13.40
N ILE A 161 -12.64 6.79 12.28
CA ILE A 161 -12.08 5.49 11.92
C ILE A 161 -10.80 5.22 12.72
N ASP A 162 -10.84 4.23 13.60
CA ASP A 162 -9.65 3.73 14.30
C ASP A 162 -8.66 3.09 13.30
N ILE A 163 -7.44 3.62 13.27
CA ILE A 163 -6.34 3.15 12.41
C ILE A 163 -5.28 2.35 13.17
N SER A 164 -5.52 2.02 14.43
CA SER A 164 -4.61 1.21 15.24
C SER A 164 -4.32 -0.12 14.55
N GLU A 165 -3.04 -0.50 14.54
CA GLU A 165 -2.57 -1.73 13.94
C GLU A 165 -2.34 -2.82 15.00
N SER A 166 -2.45 -4.08 14.58
CA SER A 166 -2.11 -5.26 15.39
C SER A 166 -0.61 -5.35 15.61
N ILE A 167 -0.19 -5.99 16.69
CA ILE A 167 1.22 -6.31 16.94
C ILE A 167 1.51 -7.72 16.41
N GLY A 168 2.55 -7.87 15.59
CA GLY A 168 2.95 -9.17 15.05
C GLY A 168 4.01 -9.08 13.95
N LEU A 169 4.37 -10.24 13.37
CA LEU A 169 5.23 -10.31 12.19
C LEU A 169 4.58 -9.61 10.99
N THR A 170 3.26 -9.76 10.87
CA THR A 170 2.44 -8.98 9.94
C THR A 170 1.53 -8.02 10.72
N ILE A 171 1.30 -6.86 10.13
CA ILE A 171 0.37 -5.85 10.66
C ILE A 171 -0.90 -5.83 9.83
N HIS A 172 -2.02 -5.69 10.53
CA HIS A 172 -3.34 -5.45 9.97
C HIS A 172 -4.09 -4.57 10.97
N ARG A 173 -5.30 -4.12 10.62
CA ARG A 173 -6.09 -3.31 11.55
C ARG A 173 -6.40 -4.09 12.81
N LYS A 174 -6.18 -3.46 13.96
CA LYS A 174 -6.50 -4.00 15.29
C LYS A 174 -7.98 -4.30 15.42
N PHE A 175 -8.82 -3.44 14.84
CA PHE A 175 -10.26 -3.61 14.79
C PHE A 175 -10.74 -3.72 13.33
N PRO A 176 -11.72 -4.59 13.02
CA PRO A 176 -12.28 -4.72 11.67
C PRO A 176 -12.84 -3.41 11.12
N LEU A 177 -12.91 -3.28 9.78
CA LEU A 177 -13.50 -2.10 9.13
C LEU A 177 -14.97 -2.41 8.92
N ILE A 178 -15.84 -1.55 9.45
CA ILE A 178 -17.26 -1.62 9.14
C ILE A 178 -17.53 -0.54 8.09
N ALA A 179 -17.92 -0.99 6.89
CA ALA A 179 -18.25 -0.14 5.76
C ALA A 179 -19.50 -0.67 5.07
N ILE A 180 -20.31 0.24 4.53
CA ILE A 180 -21.53 -0.09 3.80
C ILE A 180 -21.25 0.05 2.30
N ALA A 181 -21.53 -1.03 1.56
CA ALA A 181 -21.47 -1.05 0.11
C ALA A 181 -22.85 -0.70 -0.46
N ASN A 182 -23.00 0.51 -0.98
CA ASN A 182 -24.21 0.96 -1.65
C ASN A 182 -24.08 0.67 -3.15
N LYS A 183 -25.16 0.22 -3.80
CA LYS A 183 -25.17 0.11 -5.25
C LYS A 183 -24.92 1.47 -5.86
N CYS A 184 -24.06 1.55 -6.89
CA CYS A 184 -23.88 2.78 -7.66
C CYS A 184 -25.24 3.27 -8.13
N SER A 185 -25.54 4.54 -7.84
CA SER A 185 -26.70 5.21 -8.42
C SER A 185 -26.42 5.34 -9.92
N SER A 186 -27.24 4.69 -10.75
CA SER A 186 -27.21 4.82 -12.22
C SER A 186 -27.43 6.26 -12.64
#